data_AF-A0A4S5CSD8-F1
#
_entry.id   AF-A0A4S5CSD8-F1
#
_cell.length_a   1.000
_cell.length_b   1.000
_cell.length_c   1.000
_cell.angle_alpha   90.00
_cell.angle_beta   90.00
_cell.angle_gamma   90.00
#
_symmetry.space_group_name_H-M   'P 1'
#
loop_
_entity.id
_entity.type
_entity.pdbx_description
1 polymer ?
#
loop_
_entity_poly.entity_id
_entity_poly.type
_entity_poly.pdbx_seq_one_letter_code
_entity_poly.pdbx_strand_id
1 'polypeptide(L)'
;MDELNAYGDALTNNIVTLQRLLASHQYEEALACMDERLAIIAALTALSRQKRLAPADIATLIRDQLAKEQELKSQVDMFKNDIAMQIVALGRANKAKSTYHGNR
;
A
#
# COMPACT_ATOMS: atom_id res chain seq x y z
N MET A 1 -7.04 -26.23 -3.22
CA MET A 1 -6.76 -25.64 -1.90
C MET A 1 -5.37 -25.01 -1.88
N ASP A 2 -4.32 -25.75 -2.24
CA ASP A 2 -2.92 -25.24 -2.21
C ASP A 2 -2.69 -23.95 -3.00
N GLU A 3 -3.28 -23.81 -4.19
CA GLU A 3 -3.14 -22.60 -5.02
C GLU A 3 -3.84 -21.37 -4.38
N LEU A 4 -5.01 -21.57 -3.77
CA LEU A 4 -5.73 -20.50 -3.08
C LEU A 4 -5.00 -20.05 -1.80
N ASN A 5 -4.42 -21.00 -1.07
CA ASN A 5 -3.58 -20.72 0.09
C ASN A 5 -2.33 -19.94 -0.32
N ALA A 6 -1.67 -20.32 -1.41
CA ALA A 6 -0.53 -19.59 -1.95
C ALA A 6 -0.86 -18.14 -2.31
N TYR A 7 -2.03 -17.89 -2.90
CA TYR A 7 -2.51 -16.52 -3.13
C TYR A 7 -2.78 -15.76 -1.83
N GLY A 8 -3.35 -16.42 -0.82
CA GLY A 8 -3.57 -15.84 0.50
C GLY A 8 -2.27 -15.45 1.22
N ASP A 9 -1.25 -16.31 1.14
CA ASP A 9 0.08 -16.07 1.69
C ASP A 9 0.78 -14.93 0.93
N ALA A 10 0.72 -14.94 -0.40
CA ALA A 10 1.29 -13.88 -1.23
C ALA A 10 0.69 -12.50 -0.88
N LEU A 11 -0.64 -12.41 -0.75
CA LEU A 11 -1.31 -11.17 -0.35
C LEU A 11 -0.95 -10.75 1.07
N THR A 12 -0.76 -11.70 1.99
CA THR A 12 -0.37 -11.40 3.38
C THR A 12 1.07 -10.90 3.46
N ASN A 13 2.01 -11.59 2.79
CA ASN A 13 3.41 -11.20 2.73
C ASN A 13 3.60 -9.84 2.04
N ASN A 14 2.79 -9.56 1.01
CA ASN A 14 2.77 -8.28 0.33
C ASN A 14 2.33 -7.15 1.25
N ILE A 15 1.27 -7.31 2.08
CA ILE A 15 0.88 -6.30 3.08
C ILE A 15 1.99 -6.05 4.09
N VAL A 16 2.61 -7.11 4.62
CA VAL A 16 3.71 -6.98 5.59
C VAL A 16 4.89 -6.21 4.97
N THR A 17 5.21 -6.51 3.71
CA THR A 17 6.26 -5.81 2.96
C THR A 17 5.91 -4.35 2.76
N LEU A 18 4.68 -4.06 2.33
CA LEU A 18 4.19 -2.71 2.11
C LEU A 18 4.23 -1.86 3.38
N GLN A 19 3.79 -2.41 4.51
CA GLN A 19 3.87 -1.73 5.82
C GLN A 19 5.31 -1.37 6.18
N ARG A 20 6.26 -2.29 5.99
CA ARG A 20 7.68 -2.04 6.24
C ARG A 20 8.24 -0.94 5.33
N LEU A 21 7.89 -0.95 4.05
CA LEU A 21 8.35 0.05 3.08
C LEU A 21 7.80 1.44 3.42
N LEU A 22 6.51 1.54 3.74
CA LEU A 22 5.87 2.78 4.16
C LEU A 22 6.50 3.35 5.45
N ALA A 23 6.72 2.49 6.46
CA ALA A 23 7.38 2.88 7.70
C ALA A 23 8.85 3.33 7.50
N SER A 24 9.50 2.83 6.45
CA SER A 24 10.88 3.19 6.09
C SER A 24 10.96 4.35 5.09
N HIS A 25 9.83 4.99 4.77
CA HIS A 25 9.72 6.06 3.76
C HIS A 25 10.20 5.66 2.35
N GLN A 26 10.21 4.36 2.04
CA GLN A 26 10.57 3.81 0.74
C GLN A 26 9.36 3.83 -0.20
N TYR A 27 8.96 5.04 -0.61
CA TYR A 27 7.69 5.24 -1.30
C TYR A 27 7.68 4.69 -2.74
N GLU A 28 8.81 4.71 -3.44
CA GLU A 28 8.89 4.15 -4.81
C GLU A 28 8.73 2.63 -4.78
N GLU A 29 9.43 1.96 -3.87
CA GLU A 29 9.32 0.52 -3.66
C GLU A 29 7.94 0.14 -3.12
N ALA A 30 7.33 0.98 -2.28
CA ALA A 30 5.96 0.79 -1.81
C ALA A 30 4.95 0.83 -2.97
N LEU A 31 5.15 1.72 -3.96
CA LEU A 31 4.31 1.75 -5.17
C LEU A 31 4.49 0.48 -6.01
N ALA A 32 5.73 0.02 -6.23
CA ALA A 32 5.99 -1.24 -6.93
C ALA A 32 5.33 -2.44 -6.20
N CYS A 33 5.39 -2.46 -4.88
CA CYS A 33 4.73 -3.46 -4.05
C CYS A 33 3.19 -3.42 -4.20
N MET A 34 2.59 -2.25 -4.44
CA MET A 34 1.15 -2.13 -4.75
C MET A 34 0.82 -2.65 -6.15
N ASP A 35 1.69 -2.43 -7.14
CA ASP A 35 1.51 -2.98 -8.49
C ASP A 35 1.53 -4.51 -8.48
N GLU A 36 2.47 -5.11 -7.74
CA GLU A 36 2.51 -6.55 -7.50
C GLU A 36 1.22 -7.07 -6.86
N ARG A 37 0.69 -6.33 -5.88
CA ARG A 37 -0.57 -6.68 -5.22
C ARG A 37 -1.74 -6.72 -6.19
N LEU A 38 -1.85 -5.70 -7.04
CA LEU A 38 -2.90 -5.63 -8.06
C LEU A 38 -2.79 -6.79 -9.05
N ALA A 39 -1.57 -7.18 -9.43
CA ALA A 39 -1.35 -8.34 -10.28
C ALA A 39 -1.79 -9.65 -9.61
N ILE A 40 -1.51 -9.82 -8.31
CA ILE A 40 -1.96 -10.97 -7.51
C ILE A 40 -3.49 -11.05 -7.47
N ILE A 41 -4.17 -9.92 -7.19
CA ILE A 41 -5.65 -9.83 -7.16
C ILE A 41 -6.25 -10.14 -8.54
N ALA A 42 -5.64 -9.65 -9.62
CA ALA A 42 -6.07 -9.93 -10.98
C ALA A 42 -5.98 -11.43 -11.30
N ALA A 43 -4.88 -12.07 -10.92
CA ALA A 43 -4.68 -13.51 -11.10
C ALA A 43 -5.71 -14.34 -10.29
N LEU A 44 -5.95 -13.96 -9.03
CA LEU A 44 -6.97 -14.60 -8.19
C LEU A 44 -8.39 -14.41 -8.76
N THR A 45 -8.67 -13.25 -9.34
CA THR A 45 -9.95 -12.97 -10.03
C THR A 45 -10.12 -13.82 -11.28
N ALA A 46 -9.06 -14.04 -12.05
CA ALA A 46 -9.10 -14.95 -13.18
C ALA A 46 -9.31 -16.40 -12.73
N LEU A 47 -8.66 -16.82 -11.65
CA LEU A 47 -8.80 -18.16 -11.08
C LEU A 47 -10.23 -18.45 -10.60
N SER A 48 -10.85 -17.49 -9.91
CA SER A 48 -12.23 -17.62 -9.43
C SER A 48 -13.24 -17.75 -10.58
N ARG A 49 -13.06 -16.98 -11.66
CA ARG A 49 -13.92 -17.05 -12.86
C ARG A 49 -13.84 -18.38 -13.59
N GLN A 50 -12.69 -19.04 -13.56
CA GLN A 50 -12.50 -20.37 -14.15
C GLN A 50 -13.20 -21.49 -13.35
N LYS A 51 -14.00 -21.16 -12.31
CA LYS A 51 -14.72 -22.09 -11.41
C LYS A 51 -13.82 -23.15 -10.75
N ARG A 52 -12.51 -22.90 -10.64
CA ARG A 52 -11.54 -23.85 -10.06
C ARG A 52 -11.60 -23.94 -8.54
N LEU A 53 -12.40 -23.10 -7.88
CA LEU A 53 -12.45 -22.96 -6.42
C LEU A 53 -13.88 -22.90 -5.91
N ALA A 54 -14.08 -23.40 -4.68
CA ALA A 54 -15.34 -23.30 -3.98
C ALA A 54 -15.66 -21.83 -3.64
N PRO A 55 -16.90 -21.35 -3.86
CA PRO A 55 -17.27 -19.96 -3.57
C PRO A 55 -17.04 -19.54 -2.11
N ALA A 56 -17.19 -20.47 -1.16
CA ALA A 56 -17.02 -20.19 0.27
C ALA A 56 -15.56 -19.88 0.66
N ASP A 57 -14.59 -20.62 0.10
CA ASP A 57 -13.17 -20.43 0.41
C ASP A 57 -12.68 -19.08 -0.12
N ILE A 58 -13.11 -18.72 -1.34
CA ILE A 58 -12.83 -17.40 -1.92
C ILE A 58 -13.46 -16.28 -1.08
N ALA A 59 -14.71 -16.45 -0.64
CA ALA A 59 -15.40 -15.45 0.17
C ALA A 59 -14.72 -15.22 1.53
N THR A 60 -14.15 -16.27 2.14
CA THR A 60 -13.35 -16.15 3.36
C THR A 60 -12.06 -15.38 3.09
N LEU A 61 -11.30 -15.76 2.07
CA LEU A 61 -10.08 -15.04 1.70
C LEU A 61 -10.33 -13.56 1.41
N ILE A 62 -11.40 -13.23 0.68
CA ILE A 62 -11.77 -11.83 0.38
C ILE A 62 -12.05 -11.05 1.66
N ARG A 63 -12.79 -11.61 2.61
CA ARG A 63 -13.10 -10.94 3.88
C ARG A 63 -11.83 -10.66 4.69
N ASP A 64 -10.95 -11.65 4.79
CA ASP A 64 -9.70 -11.51 5.53
C ASP A 64 -8.79 -10.44 4.90
N GLN A 65 -8.69 -10.42 3.58
CA GLN A 65 -7.89 -9.42 2.86
C GLN A 65 -8.51 -8.03 2.93
N LEU A 66 -9.82 -7.92 2.87
CA LEU A 66 -10.52 -6.63 3.01
C LEU A 66 -10.28 -5.99 4.38
N ALA A 67 -10.29 -6.77 5.46
CA ALA A 67 -9.99 -6.26 6.80
C ALA A 67 -8.56 -5.70 6.88
N LYS A 68 -7.58 -6.40 6.29
CA LYS A 68 -6.19 -5.95 6.25
C LYS A 68 -6.00 -4.68 5.41
N GLU A 69 -6.71 -4.56 4.29
CA GLU A 69 -6.71 -3.34 3.46
C GLU A 69 -7.23 -2.12 4.21
N GLN A 70 -8.30 -2.29 4.99
CA GLN A 70 -8.89 -1.19 5.75
C GLN A 70 -7.92 -0.64 6.79
N GLU A 71 -7.19 -1.54 7.47
CA GLU A 71 -6.13 -1.18 8.41
C GLU A 71 -4.97 -0.44 7.70
N LEU A 72 -4.48 -0.99 6.59
CA LEU A 72 -3.42 -0.37 5.80
C LEU A 72 -3.80 1.04 5.31
N LYS A 73 -5.05 1.23 4.88
CA LYS A 73 -5.54 2.54 4.43
C LYS A 73 -5.43 3.60 5.52
N SER A 74 -5.73 3.27 6.77
CA SER A 74 -5.59 4.19 7.89
C SER A 74 -4.13 4.65 8.06
N GLN A 75 -3.19 3.72 7.92
CA GLN A 75 -1.75 4.02 8.02
C GLN A 75 -1.28 4.91 6.86
N VAL A 76 -1.74 4.63 5.63
CA VAL A 76 -1.41 5.44 4.45
C VAL A 76 -1.89 6.89 4.61
N ASP A 77 -3.07 7.11 5.18
CA ASP A 77 -3.58 8.47 5.39
C ASP A 77 -2.76 9.25 6.43
N MET A 78 -2.19 8.58 7.44
CA MET A 78 -1.19 9.19 8.33
C MET A 78 0.06 9.62 7.56
N PHE A 79 0.62 8.75 6.72
CA PHE A 79 1.83 9.07 5.95
C PHE A 79 1.62 10.25 4.99
N LYS A 80 0.45 10.36 4.36
CA LYS A 80 0.12 11.53 3.51
C LYS A 80 0.16 12.84 4.29
N ASN A 81 -0.37 12.84 5.51
CA ASN A 81 -0.36 14.02 6.38
C ASN A 81 1.08 14.40 6.76
N ASP A 82 1.92 13.42 7.09
CA ASP A 82 3.32 13.66 7.42
C ASP A 82 4.10 14.26 6.24
N ILE A 83 3.92 13.70 5.03
CA ILE A 83 4.51 14.25 3.80
C ILE A 83 4.04 15.69 3.57
N ALA A 84 2.74 15.96 3.71
CA ALA A 84 2.20 17.31 3.55
C ALA A 84 2.81 18.31 4.54
N MET A 85 2.99 17.92 5.81
CA MET A 85 3.65 18.76 6.81
C MET A 85 5.11 19.04 6.45
N GLN A 86 5.85 18.04 5.98
CA GLN A 86 7.24 18.20 5.55
C GLN A 86 7.35 19.18 4.37
N ILE A 87 6.47 19.07 3.38
CA ILE A 87 6.41 19.99 2.22
C ILE A 87 6.15 21.43 2.68
N VAL A 88 5.21 21.64 3.60
CA VAL A 88 4.91 22.98 4.15
C VAL A 88 6.12 23.54 4.90
N ALA A 89 6.81 22.73 5.70
CA ALA A 89 8.00 23.14 6.42
C ALA A 89 9.14 23.56 5.47
N LEU A 90 9.39 22.78 4.42
CA LEU A 90 10.36 23.11 3.36
C LEU A 90 9.98 24.41 2.64
N GLY A 91 8.71 24.61 2.31
CA GLY A 91 8.22 25.84 1.68
C GLY A 91 8.45 27.08 2.55
N ARG A 92 8.18 26.98 3.86
CA ARG A 92 8.46 28.06 4.83
C ARG A 92 9.95 28.36 4.95
N ALA A 93 10.79 27.32 5.04
CA ALA A 93 12.24 27.47 5.11
C ALA A 93 12.81 28.14 3.85
N ASN A 94 12.32 27.76 2.66
CA ASN A 94 12.72 28.36 1.39
C ASN A 94 12.28 29.83 1.29
N LYS A 95 11.06 30.16 1.73
CA LYS A 95 10.61 31.56 1.79
C LYS A 95 11.50 32.40 2.69
N ALA A 96 11.82 31.90 3.89
CA ALA A 96 12.71 32.59 4.82
C ALA A 96 14.09 32.84 4.20
N LYS A 97 14.72 31.83 3.58
CA LYS A 97 16.01 31.97 2.89
C LYS A 97 15.98 33.01 1.76
N SER A 98 14.91 33.03 0.96
CA SER A 98 14.73 33.99 -0.13
C SER A 98 14.67 35.44 0.40
N THR A 99 13.91 35.70 1.46
CA THR A 99 13.85 37.02 2.11
C THR A 99 15.20 37.50 2.66
N TYR A 100 16.07 36.60 3.15
CA TYR A 100 17.40 36.98 3.63
C TYR A 100 18.42 37.22 2.49
N HIS A 101 18.21 36.68 1.29
CA HIS A 101 19.07 36.95 0.11
C HIS A 101 18.63 38.17 -0.71
N GLY A 102 17.34 38.56 -0.65
CA GLY A 102 16.84 39.74 -1.37
C GLY A 102 17.14 41.10 -0.72
N ASN A 103 17.64 41.12 0.52
CA ASN A 103 17.96 42.33 1.29
C ASN A 103 19.47 42.64 1.31
N ARG A 104 20.21 42.31 0.25
CA ARG A 104 21.62 42.69 0.07
C ARG A 104 21.82 43.58 -1.14
#